data_AF-Q1DFG2-F1
#
_entry.id   AF-Q1DFG2-F1
#
_cell.length_a   1.000
_cell.length_b   1.000
_cell.length_c   1.000
_cell.angle_alpha   90.00
_cell.angle_beta   90.00
_cell.angle_gamma   90.00
#
_symmetry.space_group_name_H-M   'P 1'
#
loop_
_entity.id
_entity.type
_entity.pdbx_description
1 polymer ?
#
loop_
_entity_poly.entity_id
_entity_poly.type
_entity_poly.pdbx_seq_one_letter_code
_entity_poly.pdbx_strand_id
1 'polypeptide(L)'
;MPSPDDLPYHRLGGTDAAMALAEAFYDAMDAHEPELARLHELDAEGRVNRGTRERFGLFLAGWLGGPQDYTERHGHPRLRMRHGHLSIGVAMRDAWVRSMQRAMDARGISGGLRRFLDARFAHVADFLRNVEE
;
A
#
# COMPACT_ATOMS: atom_id res chain seq x y z
N MET A 1 -16.26 -18.79 13.56
CA MET A 1 -15.90 -17.39 13.28
C MET A 1 -14.40 -17.29 13.50
N PRO A 2 -13.61 -16.72 12.58
CA PRO A 2 -12.20 -16.47 12.85
C PRO A 2 -12.06 -15.60 14.10
N SER A 3 -11.08 -15.90 14.95
CA SER A 3 -10.76 -15.07 16.12
C SER A 3 -10.30 -13.69 15.64
N PRO A 4 -10.49 -12.60 16.40
CA PRO A 4 -9.83 -11.32 16.12
C PRO A 4 -8.32 -11.51 15.82
N ASP A 5 -7.65 -12.41 16.54
CA ASP A 5 -6.22 -12.72 16.35
C ASP A 5 -5.89 -13.38 14.98
N ASP A 6 -6.88 -13.94 14.30
CA ASP A 6 -6.70 -14.55 12.97
C ASP A 6 -6.70 -13.49 11.84
N LEU A 7 -7.12 -12.25 12.15
CA LEU A 7 -7.16 -11.19 11.14
C LEU A 7 -5.74 -10.85 10.65
N PRO A 8 -5.56 -10.61 9.34
CA PRO A 8 -4.27 -10.18 8.79
C PRO A 8 -3.68 -8.96 9.53
N TYR A 9 -4.52 -8.06 10.03
CA TYR A 9 -4.12 -6.91 10.86
C TYR A 9 -3.34 -7.33 12.12
N HIS A 10 -3.87 -8.25 12.93
CA HIS A 10 -3.20 -8.70 14.15
C HIS A 10 -1.93 -9.48 13.82
N ARG A 11 -1.97 -10.32 12.77
CA ARG A 11 -0.81 -11.08 12.29
C ARG A 11 0.32 -10.20 11.76
N LEU A 12 0.00 -9.04 11.21
CA LEU A 12 0.98 -8.05 10.77
C LEU A 12 1.67 -7.35 11.95
N GLY A 13 0.99 -7.25 13.10
CA GLY A 13 1.44 -6.46 14.25
C GLY A 13 0.64 -5.18 14.47
N GLY A 14 -0.58 -5.09 13.91
CA GLY A 14 -1.50 -3.99 14.14
C GLY A 14 -1.14 -2.69 13.39
N THR A 15 -1.64 -1.56 13.90
CA THR A 15 -1.53 -0.25 13.23
C THR A 15 -0.08 0.17 13.04
N ASP A 16 0.76 0.06 14.07
CA ASP A 16 2.17 0.47 13.98
C ASP A 16 2.93 -0.29 12.88
N ALA A 17 2.65 -1.59 12.73
CA ALA A 17 3.23 -2.40 11.66
C ALA A 17 2.68 -2.01 10.27
N ALA A 18 1.41 -1.64 10.15
CA ALA A 18 0.83 -1.11 8.91
C ALA A 18 1.43 0.26 8.53
N MET A 19 1.63 1.16 9.50
CA MET A 19 2.31 2.44 9.29
C MET A 19 3.76 2.23 8.84
N ALA A 20 4.49 1.34 9.50
CA ALA A 20 5.86 1.01 9.14
C ALA A 20 5.98 0.33 7.76
N LEU A 21 4.98 -0.47 7.37
CA LEU A 21 4.92 -1.05 6.03
C LEU A 21 4.69 0.02 4.95
N ALA A 22 3.80 0.98 5.22
CA ALA A 22 3.59 2.11 4.32
C ALA A 22 4.85 2.98 4.17
N GLU A 23 5.56 3.24 5.26
CA GLU A 23 6.84 3.97 5.24
C GLU A 23 7.86 3.24 4.35
N ALA A 24 8.09 1.95 4.62
CA ALA A 24 9.03 1.13 3.84
C ALA A 24 8.62 0.99 2.36
N PHE A 25 7.32 1.04 2.07
CA PHE A 25 6.79 1.03 0.70
C PHE A 25 7.20 2.26 -0.09
N TYR A 26 7.02 3.44 0.49
CA TYR A 26 7.42 4.67 -0.19
C TYR A 26 8.93 4.85 -0.21
N ASP A 27 9.68 4.36 0.80
CA ASP A 27 11.15 4.30 0.73
C ASP A 27 11.63 3.43 -0.42
N ALA A 28 11.02 2.25 -0.63
CA ALA A 28 11.34 1.38 -1.75
C ALA A 28 10.97 2.01 -3.09
N MET A 29 9.83 2.72 -3.16
CA MET A 29 9.39 3.43 -4.36
C MET A 29 10.34 4.58 -4.71
N ASP A 30 10.69 5.44 -3.75
CA ASP A 30 11.61 6.57 -3.94
C ASP A 30 12.99 6.08 -4.43
N ALA A 31 13.48 4.95 -3.89
CA ALA A 31 14.79 4.41 -4.22
C ALA A 31 14.85 3.65 -5.55
N HIS A 32 13.78 2.95 -5.94
CA HIS A 32 13.82 1.98 -7.05
C HIS A 32 12.87 2.28 -8.20
N GLU A 33 11.82 3.08 -7.98
CA GLU A 33 10.78 3.37 -8.96
C GLU A 33 10.51 4.89 -9.04
N PRO A 34 11.53 5.73 -9.34
CA PRO A 34 11.42 7.19 -9.24
C PRO A 34 10.38 7.80 -10.18
N GLU A 35 10.04 7.14 -11.29
CA GLU A 35 8.94 7.57 -12.17
C GLU A 35 7.57 7.46 -11.48
N LEU A 36 7.36 6.40 -10.70
CA LEU A 36 6.15 6.20 -9.91
C LEU A 36 6.12 7.16 -8.71
N ALA A 37 7.26 7.39 -8.06
CA ALA A 37 7.36 8.34 -6.94
C ALA A 37 6.91 9.74 -7.35
N ARG A 38 7.34 10.25 -8.51
CA ARG A 38 7.01 11.59 -9.04
C ARG A 38 5.51 11.83 -9.32
N LEU A 39 4.67 10.79 -9.30
CA LEU A 39 3.21 10.95 -9.40
C LEU A 39 2.57 11.42 -8.09
N HIS A 40 3.33 11.45 -7.00
CA HIS A 40 2.88 11.91 -5.70
C HIS A 40 3.42 13.33 -5.42
N GLU A 41 2.83 13.97 -4.41
CA GLU A 41 3.39 15.18 -3.84
C GLU A 41 4.68 14.84 -3.07
N LEU A 42 5.77 15.52 -3.40
CA LEU A 42 7.08 15.30 -2.81
C LEU A 42 7.40 16.35 -1.73
N ASP A 43 8.19 15.97 -0.73
CA ASP A 43 8.74 16.87 0.28
C ASP A 43 9.94 17.68 -0.27
N ALA A 44 10.54 18.53 0.57
CA ALA A 44 11.69 19.37 0.18
C ALA A 44 12.93 18.54 -0.18
N GLU A 45 12.99 17.29 0.29
CA GLU A 45 14.05 16.32 0.03
C GLU A 45 13.75 15.46 -1.21
N GLY A 46 12.63 15.68 -1.90
CA GLY A 46 12.24 14.97 -3.12
C GLY A 46 11.66 13.58 -2.88
N ARG A 47 11.22 13.28 -1.65
CA ARG A 47 10.58 12.00 -1.28
C ARG A 47 9.08 12.14 -1.23
N VAL A 48 8.34 11.05 -1.40
CA VAL A 48 6.88 11.08 -1.23
C VAL A 48 6.52 11.61 0.16
N ASN A 49 5.66 12.64 0.22
CA ASN A 49 5.44 13.39 1.45
C ASN A 49 4.84 12.56 2.58
N ARG A 50 5.05 13.02 3.81
CA ARG A 50 4.61 12.32 5.04
C ARG A 50 3.10 12.09 5.10
N GLY A 51 2.30 13.03 4.60
CA GLY A 51 0.83 12.89 4.59
C GLY A 51 0.35 11.75 3.70
N THR A 52 0.99 11.55 2.56
CA THR A 52 0.70 10.43 1.65
C THR A 52 1.08 9.09 2.27
N ARG A 53 2.24 9.03 2.92
CA ARG A 53 2.74 7.87 3.67
C ARG A 53 1.76 7.49 4.81
N GLU A 54 1.39 8.47 5.64
CA GLU A 54 0.45 8.27 6.75
C GLU A 54 -0.92 7.78 6.25
N ARG A 55 -1.48 8.46 5.25
CA ARG A 55 -2.77 8.09 4.65
C ARG A 55 -2.78 6.65 4.16
N PHE A 56 -1.69 6.19 3.54
CA PHE A 56 -1.60 4.81 3.08
C PHE A 56 -1.48 3.82 4.25
N GLY A 57 -0.74 4.14 5.30
CA GLY A 57 -0.66 3.32 6.51
C GLY A 57 -2.01 3.14 7.20
N LEU A 58 -2.79 4.22 7.35
CA LEU A 58 -4.15 4.16 7.89
C LEU A 58 -5.07 3.32 6.99
N PHE A 59 -4.93 3.46 5.67
CA PHE A 59 -5.66 2.62 4.72
C PHE A 59 -5.32 1.14 4.92
N LEU A 60 -4.04 0.77 5.03
CA LEU A 60 -3.60 -0.60 5.23
C LEU A 60 -4.12 -1.18 6.55
N ALA A 61 -4.08 -0.42 7.64
CA ALA A 61 -4.60 -0.85 8.94
C ALA A 61 -6.07 -1.27 8.84
N GLY A 62 -6.92 -0.39 8.30
CA GLY A 62 -8.35 -0.70 8.11
C GLY A 62 -8.61 -1.78 7.07
N TRP A 63 -7.85 -1.80 5.97
CA TRP A 63 -8.01 -2.77 4.89
C TRP A 63 -7.65 -4.21 5.31
N LEU A 64 -6.77 -4.36 6.30
CA LEU A 64 -6.39 -5.66 6.88
C LEU A 64 -7.31 -6.13 8.01
N GLY A 65 -8.36 -5.35 8.33
CA GLY A 65 -9.37 -5.67 9.34
C GLY A 65 -9.21 -4.94 10.68
N GLY A 66 -8.30 -3.96 10.77
CA GLY A 66 -8.13 -3.12 11.95
C GLY A 66 -9.10 -1.93 12.01
N PRO A 67 -8.78 -0.92 12.85
CA PRO A 67 -9.53 0.33 12.96
C PRO A 67 -9.71 1.03 11.60
N GLN A 68 -10.86 1.69 11.41
CA GLN A 68 -11.24 2.31 10.14
C GLN A 68 -10.88 3.80 10.08
N ASP A 69 -9.79 4.20 10.72
CA ASP A 69 -9.31 5.59 10.83
C ASP A 69 -9.20 6.29 9.47
N TYR A 70 -8.79 5.56 8.42
CA TYR A 70 -8.79 6.08 7.07
C TYR A 70 -10.19 6.51 6.61
N THR A 71 -11.19 5.65 6.82
CA THR A 71 -12.56 5.91 6.39
C THR A 71 -13.18 7.05 7.20
N GLU A 72 -12.87 7.13 8.49
CA GLU A 72 -13.33 8.22 9.36
C GLU A 72 -12.77 9.58 8.92
N ARG A 73 -11.49 9.65 8.53
CA ARG A 73 -10.83 10.90 8.14
C ARG A 73 -11.01 11.28 6.67
N HIS A 74 -11.10 10.28 5.78
CA HIS A 74 -11.04 10.49 4.33
C HIS A 74 -12.28 9.94 3.60
N GLY A 75 -13.23 9.35 4.30
CA GLY A 75 -14.40 8.71 3.72
C GLY A 75 -14.06 7.42 2.97
N HIS A 76 -15.08 6.84 2.34
CA HIS A 76 -14.98 5.55 1.66
C HIS A 76 -13.80 5.49 0.66
N PRO A 77 -12.96 4.43 0.66
CA PRO A 77 -11.74 4.32 -0.15
C PRO A 77 -11.92 4.59 -1.66
N ARG A 78 -13.00 4.07 -2.27
CA ARG A 78 -13.35 4.25 -3.69
C ARG A 78 -12.12 4.22 -4.61
N LEU A 79 -11.26 3.20 -4.43
CA LEU A 79 -9.88 3.20 -4.97
C LEU A 79 -9.85 3.48 -6.47
N ARG A 80 -10.66 2.78 -7.28
CA ARG A 80 -10.71 2.98 -8.73
C ARG A 80 -11.09 4.41 -9.13
N MET A 81 -12.06 5.02 -8.43
CA MET A 81 -12.45 6.41 -8.68
C MET A 81 -11.31 7.37 -8.34
N ARG A 82 -10.62 7.16 -7.21
CA ARG A 82 -9.50 8.00 -6.78
C ARG A 82 -8.28 7.86 -7.69
N HIS A 83 -8.05 6.70 -8.29
CA HIS A 83 -6.94 6.47 -9.22
C HIS A 83 -7.29 6.76 -10.68
N GLY A 84 -8.56 7.06 -11.00
CA GLY A 84 -9.02 7.24 -12.39
C GLY A 84 -8.43 8.44 -13.14
N HIS A 85 -7.76 9.36 -12.45
CA HIS A 85 -7.06 10.50 -13.06
C HIS A 85 -5.64 10.14 -13.55
N LEU A 86 -5.13 8.95 -13.19
CA LEU A 86 -3.82 8.44 -13.63
C LEU A 86 -4.01 7.46 -14.78
N SER A 87 -3.01 7.35 -15.66
CA SER A 87 -2.93 6.28 -16.67
C SER A 87 -2.12 5.11 -16.09
N ILE A 88 -2.80 4.09 -15.57
CA ILE A 88 -2.20 2.96 -14.85
C ILE A 88 -2.13 1.75 -15.78
N GLY A 89 -0.96 1.55 -16.38
CA GLY A 89 -0.61 0.40 -17.21
C GLY A 89 0.10 -0.73 -16.46
N VAL A 90 0.55 -1.75 -17.18
CA VAL A 90 1.29 -2.91 -16.64
C VAL A 90 2.58 -2.45 -15.98
N ALA A 91 3.34 -1.55 -16.62
CA ALA A 91 4.60 -1.05 -16.08
C ALA A 91 4.42 -0.38 -14.70
N MET A 92 3.41 0.48 -14.56
CA MET A 92 3.10 1.16 -13.29
C MET A 92 2.59 0.19 -12.23
N ARG A 93 1.73 -0.76 -12.62
CA ARG A 93 1.26 -1.84 -11.74
C ARG A 93 2.43 -2.65 -11.21
N ASP A 94 3.36 -3.05 -12.08
CA ASP A 94 4.50 -3.88 -11.70
C ASP A 94 5.49 -3.14 -10.80
N ALA A 95 5.76 -1.86 -11.09
CA ALA A 95 6.55 -0.99 -10.23
C ALA A 95 5.95 -0.89 -8.82
N TRP A 96 4.63 -0.69 -8.73
CA TRP A 96 3.93 -0.64 -7.45
C TRP A 96 4.06 -1.96 -6.67
N VAL A 97 3.83 -3.10 -7.33
CA VAL A 97 3.96 -4.42 -6.70
C VAL A 97 5.39 -4.69 -6.25
N ARG A 98 6.39 -4.35 -7.06
CA ARG A 98 7.81 -4.48 -6.73
C ARG A 98 8.23 -3.65 -5.52
N SER A 99 7.70 -2.44 -5.38
CA SER A 99 7.92 -1.60 -4.19
C SER A 99 7.31 -2.22 -2.94
N MET A 100 6.09 -2.78 -3.04
CA MET A 100 5.44 -3.46 -1.92
C MET A 100 6.17 -4.75 -1.50
N GLN A 101 6.68 -5.53 -2.46
CA GLN A 101 7.49 -6.72 -2.16
C GLN A 101 8.76 -6.36 -1.39
N ARG A 102 9.50 -5.34 -1.85
CA ARG A 102 10.70 -4.83 -1.17
C ARG A 102 10.39 -4.33 0.24
N ALA A 103 9.27 -3.63 0.40
CA ALA A 103 8.82 -3.17 1.71
C ALA A 103 8.54 -4.34 2.65
N MET A 104 7.82 -5.36 2.18
CA MET A 104 7.55 -6.56 2.97
C MET A 104 8.84 -7.31 3.33
N ASP A 105 9.81 -7.39 2.42
CA ASP A 105 11.13 -7.97 2.69
C ASP A 105 11.87 -7.18 3.78
N ALA A 106 11.91 -5.84 3.67
CA ALA A 106 12.56 -4.95 4.64
C ALA A 106 11.89 -5.01 6.03
N ARG A 107 10.58 -5.30 6.09
CA ARG A 107 9.82 -5.48 7.33
C ARG A 107 9.85 -6.92 7.86
N GLY A 108 10.54 -7.85 7.19
CA GLY A 108 10.64 -9.25 7.60
C GLY A 108 9.33 -10.03 7.48
N ILE A 109 8.37 -9.56 6.68
CA ILE A 109 7.07 -10.20 6.50
C ILE A 109 7.25 -11.46 5.65
N SER A 110 6.98 -12.60 6.26
CA SER A 110 7.24 -13.92 5.67
C SER A 110 6.11 -14.92 5.90
N GLY A 111 6.28 -16.15 5.40
CA GLY A 111 5.35 -17.26 5.65
C GLY A 111 3.95 -17.08 5.05
N GLY A 112 2.95 -17.56 5.79
CA GLY A 112 1.56 -17.54 5.31
C GLY A 112 0.98 -16.14 5.16
N LEU A 113 1.37 -15.19 6.01
CA LEU A 113 0.95 -13.80 5.91
C LEU A 113 1.50 -13.15 4.63
N ARG A 114 2.79 -13.35 4.34
CA ARG A 114 3.42 -12.87 3.10
C ARG A 114 2.67 -13.34 1.85
N ARG A 115 2.43 -14.65 1.72
CA ARG A 115 1.71 -15.20 0.55
C ARG A 115 0.31 -14.61 0.39
N PHE A 116 -0.38 -14.40 1.51
CA PHE A 116 -1.70 -13.75 1.50
C PHE A 116 -1.60 -12.31 1.00
N LEU A 117 -0.66 -11.52 1.54
CA LEU A 117 -0.47 -10.12 1.15
C LEU A 117 -0.01 -9.98 -0.31
N ASP A 118 0.93 -10.80 -0.77
CA ASP A 118 1.38 -10.83 -2.17
C ASP A 118 0.19 -10.98 -3.13
N ALA A 119 -0.65 -11.99 -2.91
CA ALA A 119 -1.82 -12.25 -3.75
C ALA A 119 -2.85 -11.10 -3.69
N ARG A 120 -3.09 -10.56 -2.50
CA ARG A 120 -4.07 -9.47 -2.29
C ARG A 120 -3.60 -8.17 -2.94
N PHE A 121 -2.33 -7.83 -2.80
CA PHE A 121 -1.75 -6.64 -3.40
C PHE A 121 -1.67 -6.74 -4.92
N ALA A 122 -1.26 -7.89 -5.47
CA ALA A 122 -1.29 -8.13 -6.91
C ALA A 122 -2.70 -7.95 -7.49
N HIS A 123 -3.71 -8.54 -6.84
CA HIS A 123 -5.10 -8.42 -7.27
C HIS A 123 -5.61 -6.96 -7.23
N VAL A 124 -5.32 -6.21 -6.17
CA VAL A 124 -5.72 -4.79 -6.09
C VAL A 124 -4.99 -3.96 -7.14
N ALA A 125 -3.70 -4.18 -7.35
CA ALA A 125 -2.92 -3.43 -8.32
C ALA A 125 -3.41 -3.70 -9.75
N ASP A 126 -3.76 -4.93 -10.09
CA ASP A 126 -4.41 -5.28 -11.37
C ASP A 126 -5.80 -4.64 -11.51
N PHE A 127 -6.61 -4.62 -10.45
CA PHE A 127 -7.93 -3.98 -10.46
C PHE A 127 -7.88 -2.47 -10.73
N LEU A 128 -6.77 -1.79 -10.39
CA LEU A 128 -6.60 -0.35 -10.59
C LEU A 128 -6.10 0.03 -11.98
N ARG A 129 -5.65 -0.94 -12.79
CA ARG A 129 -5.28 -0.68 -14.18
C ARG A 129 -6.46 -0.11 -14.95
N ASN A 130 -6.17 0.88 -15.80
CA ASN A 130 -7.19 1.59 -16.56
C ASN A 130 -6.76 2.00 -17.99
N VAL A 131 -5.58 1.57 -18.43
CA VAL A 131 -5.19 1.59 -19.84
C VAL A 131 -5.14 0.18 -20.39
N GLU A 132 -5.60 0.03 -21.64
CA GLU A 132 -5.43 -1.20 -22.41
C GLU A 132 -4.01 -1.22 -22.96
N GLU A 133 -3.26 -2.26 -22.61
CA GLU A 133 -1.92 -2.58 -23.11
C GLU A 133 -1.92 -4.02 -23.62
#